data_AF-A0A6L3YP41-F1
#
_entry.id   AF-A0A6L3YP41-F1
#
_cell.length_a   1.000
_cell.length_b   1.000
_cell.length_c   1.000
_cell.angle_alpha   90.00
_cell.angle_beta   90.00
_cell.angle_gamma   90.00
#
_symmetry.space_group_name_H-M   'P 1'
#
loop_
_entity.id
_entity.type
_entity.pdbx_description
1 polymer ?
#
loop_
_entity_poly.entity_id
_entity_poly.type
_entity_poly.pdbx_seq_one_letter_code
_entity_poly.pdbx_strand_id
1 'polypeptide(L)'
;MNMTSLRAANVARDQEWNTGSERLSLTFRATELAGEVGEACNVIKKLERERIGLVGSRDTKEHLAQELADIVICTDLVAMDADIDLDAAIAAKFNATSEKNGLSTRLSKPIPVTALPFEATPEMVKAALDLVWEESETHDDLICRLWRAMAAVAPDQSAAARDVLAERRRQIEAEWWTPEHDNQFVDRELAKAAACYAIDNAAMWPWSMSWWKPSNSRRNLVKAGALILAEIERLDRLPSAPSQEAAGS
;
A
#
# COMPACT_ATOMS: atom_id res chain seq x y z
N MET A 1 -13.88 -3.07 -10.29
CA MET A 1 -13.22 -4.18 -9.59
C MET A 1 -11.80 -4.29 -10.12
N ASN A 2 -10.78 -4.30 -9.27
CA ASN A 2 -9.39 -4.55 -9.65
C ASN A 2 -8.98 -5.97 -9.20
N MET A 3 -7.89 -6.54 -9.72
CA MET A 3 -7.50 -7.91 -9.35
C MET A 3 -7.12 -8.02 -7.88
N THR A 4 -6.62 -6.95 -7.25
CA THR A 4 -6.42 -6.90 -5.79
C THR A 4 -7.70 -7.18 -5.01
N SER A 5 -8.83 -6.58 -5.41
CA SER A 5 -10.14 -6.84 -4.78
C SER A 5 -10.65 -8.26 -5.04
N LEU A 6 -10.33 -8.83 -6.22
CA LEU A 6 -10.63 -10.23 -6.53
C LEU A 6 -9.80 -11.17 -5.65
N ARG A 7 -8.49 -10.93 -5.51
CA ARG A 7 -7.58 -11.72 -4.66
C ARG A 7 -8.07 -11.77 -3.23
N ALA A 8 -8.42 -10.62 -2.65
CA ALA A 8 -8.94 -10.55 -1.29
C ALA A 8 -10.24 -11.36 -1.13
N ALA A 9 -11.17 -11.25 -2.07
CA ALA A 9 -12.41 -12.01 -2.05
C ALA A 9 -12.18 -13.52 -2.24
N ASN A 10 -11.23 -13.91 -3.09
CA ASN A 10 -10.86 -15.32 -3.28
C ASN A 10 -10.23 -15.91 -2.03
N VAL A 11 -9.33 -15.20 -1.33
CA VAL A 11 -8.77 -15.63 -0.05
C VAL A 11 -9.87 -15.85 0.98
N ALA A 12 -10.80 -14.91 1.12
CA ALA A 12 -11.92 -15.03 2.06
C ALA A 12 -12.83 -16.21 1.72
N ARG A 13 -13.26 -16.30 0.44
CA ARG A 13 -14.13 -17.39 -0.03
C ARG A 13 -13.46 -18.75 0.09
N ASP A 14 -12.14 -18.84 -0.07
CA ASP A 14 -11.43 -20.10 0.08
C ASP A 14 -11.48 -20.64 1.52
N GLN A 15 -11.43 -19.75 2.51
CA GLN A 15 -11.58 -20.13 3.92
C GLN A 15 -12.99 -20.65 4.24
N GLU A 16 -14.00 -20.13 3.56
CA GLU A 16 -15.40 -20.58 3.69
C GLU A 16 -15.65 -21.90 2.96
N TRP A 17 -15.06 -22.07 1.78
CA TRP A 17 -15.34 -23.19 0.89
C TRP A 17 -14.49 -24.43 1.21
N ASN A 18 -13.19 -24.24 1.50
CA ASN A 18 -12.26 -25.33 1.72
C ASN A 18 -12.27 -25.79 3.19
N THR A 19 -13.38 -26.43 3.58
CA THR A 19 -13.59 -26.97 4.93
C THR A 19 -13.04 -28.39 5.13
N GLY A 20 -12.39 -28.94 4.10
CA GLY A 20 -11.78 -30.27 4.14
C GLY A 20 -10.57 -30.35 5.08
N SER A 21 -10.19 -31.56 5.46
CA SER A 21 -8.99 -31.79 6.30
C SER A 21 -7.67 -31.56 5.56
N GLU A 22 -7.71 -31.50 4.23
CA GLU A 22 -6.54 -31.31 3.37
C GLU A 22 -6.66 -30.01 2.58
N ARG A 23 -5.53 -29.30 2.45
CA ARG A 23 -5.44 -28.13 1.58
C ARG A 23 -5.61 -28.56 0.12
N LEU A 24 -6.41 -27.80 -0.65
CA LEU A 24 -6.52 -28.01 -2.09
C LEU A 24 -5.14 -27.88 -2.76
N SER A 25 -4.79 -28.86 -3.57
CA SER A 25 -3.50 -28.87 -4.27
C SER A 25 -3.48 -27.89 -5.45
N LEU A 26 -2.30 -27.39 -5.79
CA LEU A 26 -2.07 -26.61 -7.01
C LEU A 26 -2.58 -27.33 -8.27
N THR A 27 -2.39 -28.65 -8.35
CA THR A 27 -2.87 -29.48 -9.47
C THR A 27 -4.39 -29.47 -9.58
N PHE A 28 -5.10 -29.50 -8.44
CA PHE A 28 -6.56 -29.40 -8.43
C PHE A 28 -6.99 -28.04 -8.99
N ARG A 29 -6.44 -26.93 -8.48
CA ARG A 29 -6.74 -25.57 -8.98
C ARG A 29 -6.45 -25.40 -10.47
N ALA A 30 -5.33 -25.95 -10.94
CA ALA A 30 -4.96 -25.90 -12.35
C ALA A 30 -5.92 -26.72 -13.23
N THR A 31 -6.46 -27.82 -12.71
CA THR A 31 -7.45 -28.65 -13.40
C THR A 31 -8.80 -27.93 -13.50
N GLU A 32 -9.24 -27.28 -12.42
CA GLU A 32 -10.45 -26.44 -12.43
C GLU A 32 -10.32 -25.31 -13.48
N LEU A 33 -9.20 -24.58 -13.49
CA LEU A 33 -8.93 -23.57 -14.51
C LEU A 33 -9.02 -24.14 -15.93
N ALA A 34 -8.46 -25.32 -16.18
CA ALA A 34 -8.56 -25.97 -17.49
C ALA A 34 -10.01 -26.35 -17.84
N GLY A 35 -10.82 -26.70 -16.85
CA GLY A 35 -12.26 -26.91 -16.98
C GLY A 35 -12.98 -25.67 -17.51
N GLU A 36 -12.84 -24.53 -16.82
CA GLU A 36 -13.47 -23.26 -17.22
C GLU A 36 -13.06 -22.81 -18.62
N VAL A 37 -11.78 -23.00 -18.98
CA VAL A 37 -11.31 -22.75 -20.35
C VAL A 37 -12.04 -23.64 -21.35
N GLY A 38 -12.27 -24.91 -21.03
CA GLY A 38 -13.01 -25.85 -21.85
C GLY A 38 -14.49 -25.46 -22.02
N GLU A 39 -15.13 -24.97 -20.96
CA GLU A 39 -16.51 -24.50 -20.97
C GLU A 39 -16.66 -23.26 -21.86
N ALA A 40 -15.81 -22.25 -21.69
CA ALA A 40 -15.74 -21.08 -22.58
C ALA A 40 -15.53 -21.48 -24.04
N CYS A 41 -14.60 -22.41 -24.31
CA CYS A 41 -14.36 -22.92 -25.66
C CYS A 41 -15.60 -23.59 -26.26
N ASN A 42 -16.37 -24.33 -25.44
CA ASN A 42 -17.60 -24.96 -25.87
C ASN A 42 -18.69 -23.93 -26.21
N VAL A 43 -18.81 -22.85 -25.43
CA VAL A 43 -19.70 -21.72 -25.71
C VAL A 43 -19.31 -21.01 -27.01
N ILE A 44 -18.03 -20.66 -27.18
CA ILE A 44 -17.49 -20.05 -28.41
C ILE A 44 -17.82 -20.91 -29.63
N LYS A 45 -17.61 -22.23 -29.55
CA LYS A 45 -17.95 -23.16 -30.62
C LYS A 45 -19.45 -23.10 -31.00
N LYS A 46 -20.35 -22.97 -30.03
CA LYS A 46 -21.80 -22.88 -30.29
C LYS A 46 -22.20 -21.51 -30.88
N LEU A 47 -21.58 -20.42 -30.42
CA LEU A 47 -21.74 -19.09 -31.01
C LEU A 47 -21.28 -19.06 -32.47
N GLU A 48 -20.14 -19.68 -32.74
CA GLU A 48 -19.58 -19.73 -34.09
C GLU A 48 -20.44 -20.59 -35.02
N ARG A 49 -20.93 -21.72 -34.52
CA ARG A 49 -21.87 -22.60 -35.23
C ARG A 49 -23.11 -21.84 -35.71
N GLU A 50 -23.64 -20.93 -34.88
CA GLU A 50 -24.74 -20.05 -35.27
C GLU A 50 -24.35 -19.10 -36.39
N ARG A 51 -23.21 -18.40 -36.22
CA ARG A 51 -22.69 -17.42 -37.17
C ARG A 51 -22.52 -17.98 -38.58
N ILE A 52 -22.08 -19.24 -38.70
CA ILE A 52 -21.84 -19.90 -39.99
C ILE A 52 -23.01 -20.80 -40.45
N GLY A 53 -24.14 -20.83 -39.73
CA GLY A 53 -25.34 -21.54 -40.16
C GLY A 53 -25.29 -23.07 -40.04
N LEU A 54 -24.45 -23.64 -39.16
CA LEU A 54 -24.38 -25.08 -38.95
C LEU A 54 -25.49 -25.60 -38.02
N VAL A 55 -25.95 -26.83 -38.24
CA VAL A 55 -26.95 -27.49 -37.38
C VAL A 55 -26.35 -27.82 -36.01
N GLY A 56 -27.11 -27.62 -34.93
CA GLY A 56 -26.72 -28.01 -33.56
C GLY A 56 -27.23 -27.05 -32.49
N SER A 57 -26.83 -27.26 -31.24
CA SER A 57 -27.17 -26.37 -30.12
C SER A 57 -26.60 -24.96 -30.28
N ARG A 58 -27.17 -24.00 -29.57
CA ARG A 58 -26.79 -22.58 -29.54
C ARG A 58 -26.41 -22.16 -28.14
N ASP A 59 -25.81 -20.99 -28.04
CA ASP A 59 -25.41 -20.40 -26.77
C ASP A 59 -25.38 -18.88 -26.88
N THR A 60 -25.12 -18.19 -25.78
CA THR A 60 -25.21 -16.72 -25.74
C THR A 60 -23.88 -16.06 -25.37
N LYS A 61 -23.77 -14.76 -25.70
CA LYS A 61 -22.60 -13.97 -25.30
C LYS A 61 -22.60 -13.73 -23.79
N GLU A 62 -23.76 -13.73 -23.17
CA GLU A 62 -23.94 -13.62 -21.73
C GLU A 62 -23.36 -14.85 -21.02
N HIS A 63 -23.63 -16.05 -21.53
CA HIS A 63 -23.01 -17.27 -21.00
C HIS A 63 -21.50 -17.27 -21.25
N LEU A 64 -21.04 -16.84 -22.42
CA LEU A 64 -19.59 -16.68 -22.67
C LEU A 64 -18.93 -15.73 -21.66
N ALA A 65 -19.61 -14.64 -21.28
CA ALA A 65 -19.08 -13.71 -20.30
C ALA A 65 -18.95 -14.34 -18.90
N GLN A 66 -19.85 -15.27 -18.53
CA GLN A 66 -19.75 -16.04 -17.29
C GLN A 66 -18.52 -16.94 -17.32
N GLU A 67 -18.38 -17.77 -18.35
CA GLU A 67 -17.21 -18.67 -18.48
C GLU A 67 -15.88 -17.92 -18.53
N LEU A 68 -15.84 -16.77 -19.20
CA LEU A 68 -14.64 -15.90 -19.20
C LEU A 68 -14.35 -15.32 -17.81
N ALA A 69 -15.37 -15.03 -17.01
CA ALA A 69 -15.19 -14.58 -15.63
C ALA A 69 -14.67 -15.72 -14.75
N ASP A 70 -15.18 -16.94 -14.93
CA ASP A 70 -14.72 -18.12 -14.19
C ASP A 70 -13.26 -18.45 -14.51
N ILE A 71 -12.82 -18.29 -15.77
CA ILE A 71 -11.39 -18.37 -16.13
C ILE A 71 -10.54 -17.37 -15.33
N VAL A 72 -10.98 -16.11 -15.23
CA VAL A 72 -10.24 -15.08 -14.48
C VAL A 72 -10.17 -15.43 -13.00
N ILE A 73 -11.28 -15.88 -12.42
CA ILE A 73 -11.36 -16.32 -11.02
C ILE A 73 -10.42 -17.49 -10.76
N CYS A 74 -10.49 -18.55 -11.57
CA CYS A 74 -9.65 -19.74 -11.43
C CYS A 74 -8.17 -19.45 -11.69
N THR A 75 -7.86 -18.51 -12.59
CA THR A 75 -6.48 -18.05 -12.82
C THR A 75 -5.92 -17.41 -11.55
N ASP A 76 -6.70 -16.56 -10.88
CA ASP A 76 -6.27 -15.95 -9.62
C ASP A 76 -6.14 -16.98 -8.49
N LEU A 77 -7.00 -18.01 -8.42
CA LEU A 77 -6.87 -19.10 -7.45
C LEU A 77 -5.56 -19.89 -7.63
N VAL A 78 -5.14 -20.13 -8.87
CA VAL A 78 -3.83 -20.74 -9.17
C VAL A 78 -2.69 -19.82 -8.74
N ALA A 79 -2.77 -18.53 -9.07
CA ALA A 79 -1.77 -17.55 -8.69
C ALA A 79 -1.67 -17.38 -7.16
N MET A 80 -2.80 -17.43 -6.45
CA MET A 80 -2.87 -17.40 -4.99
C MET A 80 -2.13 -18.60 -4.37
N ASP A 81 -2.37 -19.82 -4.87
CA ASP A 81 -1.73 -21.03 -4.32
C ASP A 81 -0.24 -21.11 -4.66
N ALA A 82 0.16 -20.55 -5.80
CA ALA A 82 1.56 -20.49 -6.24
C ALA A 82 2.35 -19.27 -5.71
N ASP A 83 1.74 -18.43 -4.87
CA ASP A 83 2.32 -17.19 -4.33
C ASP A 83 2.81 -16.22 -5.42
N ILE A 84 1.98 -16.03 -6.46
CA ILE A 84 2.26 -15.14 -7.59
C ILE A 84 1.45 -13.85 -7.45
N ASP A 85 2.16 -12.72 -7.52
CA ASP A 85 1.57 -11.41 -7.78
C ASP A 85 1.15 -11.33 -9.26
N LEU A 86 -0.12 -11.67 -9.49
CA LEU A 86 -0.68 -11.77 -10.83
C LEU A 86 -0.77 -10.39 -11.51
N ASP A 87 -1.03 -9.32 -10.75
CA ASP A 87 -1.08 -7.96 -11.27
C ASP A 87 0.29 -7.52 -11.79
N ALA A 88 1.34 -7.72 -11.00
CA ALA A 88 2.71 -7.43 -11.41
C ALA A 88 3.15 -8.29 -12.60
N ALA A 89 2.80 -9.58 -12.60
CA ALA A 89 3.11 -10.50 -13.69
C ALA A 89 2.44 -10.09 -15.01
N ILE A 90 1.16 -9.71 -14.98
CA ILE A 90 0.42 -9.22 -16.16
C ILE A 90 1.06 -7.95 -16.70
N ALA A 91 1.30 -6.95 -15.84
CA ALA A 91 1.90 -5.68 -16.24
C ALA A 91 3.30 -5.89 -16.87
N ALA A 92 4.13 -6.72 -16.23
CA ALA A 92 5.46 -7.07 -16.75
C ALA A 92 5.38 -7.76 -18.11
N LYS A 93 4.51 -8.76 -18.26
CA LYS A 93 4.36 -9.53 -19.51
C LYS A 93 3.81 -8.67 -20.65
N PHE A 94 2.82 -7.83 -20.37
CA PHE A 94 2.24 -6.91 -21.33
C PHE A 94 3.28 -5.90 -21.82
N ASN A 95 4.02 -5.29 -20.91
CA ASN A 95 5.03 -4.28 -21.22
C ASN A 95 6.21 -4.87 -21.99
N ALA A 96 6.69 -6.06 -21.62
CA ALA A 96 7.74 -6.77 -22.36
C ALA A 96 7.31 -7.11 -23.80
N THR A 97 6.06 -7.51 -24.00
CA THR A 97 5.52 -7.78 -25.34
C THR A 97 5.39 -6.48 -26.14
N SER A 98 4.98 -5.39 -25.51
CA SER A 98 4.89 -4.08 -26.15
C SER A 98 6.25 -3.56 -26.58
N GLU A 99 7.27 -3.70 -25.74
CA GLU A 99 8.66 -3.35 -26.06
C GLU A 99 9.21 -4.19 -27.22
N LYS A 100 9.04 -5.52 -27.17
CA LYS A 100 9.48 -6.43 -28.23
C LYS A 100 8.94 -6.05 -29.61
N ASN A 101 7.74 -5.48 -29.67
CA ASN A 101 7.08 -5.12 -30.92
C ASN A 101 7.14 -3.62 -31.24
N GLY A 102 7.91 -2.82 -30.50
CA GLY A 102 8.03 -1.37 -30.73
C GLY A 102 6.74 -0.59 -30.48
N LEU A 103 5.82 -1.11 -29.67
CA LEU A 103 4.57 -0.45 -29.32
C LEU A 103 4.79 0.56 -28.18
N SER A 104 3.99 1.63 -28.13
CA SER A 104 4.07 2.67 -27.10
C SER A 104 3.18 2.43 -25.88
N THR A 105 2.10 1.67 -26.02
CA THR A 105 1.15 1.37 -24.93
C THR A 105 1.82 0.61 -23.80
N ARG A 106 1.59 1.03 -22.55
CA ARG A 106 2.09 0.34 -21.36
C ARG A 106 0.99 0.22 -20.31
N LEU A 107 1.02 -0.86 -19.55
CA LEU A 107 0.32 -0.93 -18.27
C LEU A 107 1.21 -0.31 -17.20
N SER A 108 0.63 0.53 -16.34
CA SER A 108 1.29 0.99 -15.12
C SER A 108 1.71 -0.22 -14.29
N LYS A 109 2.96 -0.26 -13.80
CA LYS A 109 3.30 -1.21 -12.75
C LYS A 109 2.37 -0.92 -11.57
N PRO A 110 1.67 -1.91 -11.01
CA PRO A 110 1.06 -1.74 -9.70
C PRO A 110 2.13 -1.16 -8.79
N ILE A 111 1.84 -0.02 -8.17
CA ILE A 111 2.65 0.43 -7.04
C ILE A 111 2.57 -0.74 -6.07
N PRO A 112 3.70 -1.33 -5.63
CA PRO A 112 3.65 -2.37 -4.63
C PRO A 112 2.79 -1.82 -3.51
N VAL A 113 1.69 -2.51 -3.16
CA VAL A 113 1.01 -2.23 -1.90
C VAL A 113 2.14 -2.29 -0.89
N THR A 114 2.52 -1.15 -0.33
CA THR A 114 3.64 -1.07 0.59
C THR A 114 3.27 -2.07 1.67
N ALA A 115 3.98 -3.21 1.70
CA ALA A 115 3.79 -4.19 2.74
C ALA A 115 3.88 -3.40 4.01
N LEU A 116 2.79 -3.37 4.78
CA LEU A 116 2.78 -2.69 6.05
C LEU A 116 4.02 -3.20 6.79
N PRO A 117 4.80 -2.33 7.46
CA PRO A 117 6.04 -2.74 8.11
C PRO A 117 5.82 -3.72 9.29
N PHE A 118 4.61 -4.26 9.43
CA PHE A 118 4.14 -5.22 10.41
C PHE A 118 2.93 -6.01 9.87
N GLU A 119 2.66 -7.18 10.44
CA GLU A 119 1.44 -7.96 10.18
C GLU A 119 0.21 -7.31 10.85
N ALA A 120 -0.81 -6.99 10.07
CA ALA A 120 -2.03 -6.38 10.57
C ALA A 120 -2.93 -7.40 11.28
N THR A 121 -3.32 -7.15 12.53
CA THR A 121 -4.25 -8.04 13.25
C THR A 121 -5.70 -7.79 12.82
N PRO A 122 -6.62 -8.77 12.99
CA PRO A 122 -8.04 -8.60 12.68
C PRO A 122 -8.69 -7.39 13.36
N GLU A 123 -8.26 -7.04 14.57
CA GLU A 123 -8.73 -5.88 15.33
C GLU A 123 -8.28 -4.57 14.71
N MET A 124 -7.07 -4.52 14.14
CA MET A 124 -6.55 -3.36 13.43
C MET A 124 -7.33 -3.14 12.12
N VAL A 125 -7.63 -4.22 11.41
CA VAL A 125 -8.45 -4.19 10.19
C VAL A 125 -9.87 -3.73 10.51
N LYS A 126 -10.47 -4.25 11.60
CA LYS A 126 -11.79 -3.82 12.06
C LYS A 126 -11.81 -2.34 12.46
N ALA A 127 -10.84 -1.87 13.23
CA ALA A 127 -10.76 -0.46 13.63
C ALA A 127 -10.54 0.47 12.43
N ALA A 128 -9.75 0.04 11.44
CA ALA A 128 -9.57 0.74 10.18
C ALA A 128 -10.87 0.80 9.36
N LEU A 129 -11.58 -0.33 9.21
CA LEU A 129 -12.87 -0.40 8.51
C LEU A 129 -13.94 0.45 9.20
N ASP A 130 -14.01 0.42 10.54
CA ASP A 130 -14.94 1.22 11.35
C ASP A 130 -14.66 2.74 11.20
N LEU A 131 -13.40 3.15 10.95
CA LEU A 131 -13.00 4.56 10.72
C LEU A 131 -13.20 5.05 9.28
N VAL A 132 -13.18 4.14 8.30
CA VAL A 132 -13.30 4.43 6.87
C VAL A 132 -14.76 4.51 6.41
N TRP A 133 -15.68 3.95 7.18
CA TRP A 133 -17.09 3.84 6.81
C TRP A 133 -17.85 5.17 6.74
N GLU A 134 -17.32 6.28 7.26
CA GLU A 134 -17.86 7.63 7.06
C GLU A 134 -16.84 8.57 6.38
N GLU A 135 -17.12 8.83 5.09
CA GLU A 135 -16.60 9.92 4.23
C GLU A 135 -15.08 10.07 4.09
N SER A 136 -14.53 9.51 3.00
CA SER A 136 -13.25 9.97 2.41
C SER A 136 -13.49 10.47 0.98
N GLU A 137 -13.06 11.70 0.68
CA GLU A 137 -13.28 12.33 -0.63
C GLU A 137 -12.16 12.00 -1.65
N THR A 138 -10.99 11.50 -1.21
CA THR A 138 -9.86 11.14 -2.10
C THR A 138 -9.02 9.98 -1.57
N HIS A 139 -8.22 9.36 -2.46
CA HIS A 139 -7.37 8.20 -2.13
C HIS A 139 -6.24 8.55 -1.13
N ASP A 140 -5.67 9.75 -1.23
CA ASP A 140 -4.61 10.20 -0.32
C ASP A 140 -5.15 10.48 1.11
N ASP A 141 -6.37 11.02 1.20
CA ASP A 141 -7.09 11.21 2.48
C ASP A 141 -7.35 9.87 3.18
N LEU A 142 -7.77 8.86 2.41
CA LEU A 142 -7.99 7.51 2.91
C LEU A 142 -6.70 6.88 3.47
N ILE A 143 -5.58 6.99 2.75
CA ILE A 143 -4.28 6.45 3.18
C ILE A 143 -3.79 7.14 4.46
N CYS A 144 -3.90 8.47 4.54
CA CYS A 144 -3.55 9.23 5.73
C CYS A 144 -4.42 8.87 6.95
N ARG A 145 -5.72 8.64 6.75
CA ARG A 145 -6.64 8.22 7.82
C ARG A 145 -6.36 6.81 8.32
N LEU A 146 -6.13 5.87 7.40
CA LEU A 146 -5.74 4.49 7.72
C LEU A 146 -4.44 4.46 8.53
N TRP A 147 -3.42 5.20 8.08
CA TRP A 147 -2.16 5.33 8.81
C TRP A 147 -2.36 5.87 10.23
N ARG A 148 -3.16 6.94 10.39
CA ARG A 148 -3.47 7.54 11.70
C ARG A 148 -4.18 6.56 12.63
N ALA A 149 -5.16 5.82 12.12
CA ALA A 149 -5.91 4.83 12.88
C ALA A 149 -5.00 3.70 13.37
N MET A 150 -4.15 3.17 12.49
CA MET A 150 -3.22 2.08 12.80
C MET A 150 -2.11 2.51 13.75
N ALA A 151 -1.57 3.73 13.60
CA ALA A 151 -0.55 4.27 14.49
C ALA A 151 -1.05 4.49 15.93
N ALA A 152 -2.34 4.77 16.11
CA ALA A 152 -2.94 5.01 17.43
C ALA A 152 -3.10 3.73 18.28
N VAL A 153 -3.09 2.55 17.65
CA VAL A 153 -3.34 1.24 18.30
C VAL A 153 -2.13 0.29 18.25
N ALA A 154 -0.96 0.77 17.80
CA ALA A 154 0.25 -0.04 17.69
C ALA A 154 0.73 -0.55 19.08
N PRO A 155 0.76 -1.88 19.33
CA PRO A 155 0.94 -2.44 20.68
C PRO A 155 2.33 -2.22 21.32
N ASP A 156 3.36 -1.89 20.54
CA ASP A 156 4.76 -1.88 21.02
C ASP A 156 5.39 -0.49 21.12
N GLN A 157 4.61 0.59 21.06
CA GLN A 157 5.17 1.92 21.29
C GLN A 157 5.49 2.12 22.78
N SER A 158 6.79 2.11 23.10
CA SER A 158 7.28 2.53 24.40
C SER A 158 6.68 3.89 24.79
N ALA A 159 6.52 4.14 26.09
CA ALA A 159 6.02 5.43 26.57
C ALA A 159 6.85 6.62 26.04
N ALA A 160 8.14 6.42 25.78
CA ALA A 160 9.00 7.42 25.17
C ALA A 160 8.62 7.73 23.71
N ALA A 161 8.35 6.70 22.90
CA ALA A 161 7.91 6.88 21.51
C ALA A 161 6.55 7.61 21.45
N ARG A 162 5.60 7.21 22.30
CA ARG A 162 4.29 7.88 22.41
C ARG A 162 4.43 9.36 22.78
N ASP A 163 5.30 9.69 23.72
CA ASP A 163 5.49 11.07 24.16
C ASP A 163 6.13 11.96 23.09
N VAL A 164 7.08 11.42 22.32
CA VAL A 164 7.70 12.14 21.19
C VAL A 164 6.67 12.43 20.10
N LEU A 165 5.85 11.44 19.74
CA LEU A 165 4.77 11.63 18.76
C LEU A 165 3.70 12.60 19.26
N ALA A 166 3.34 12.52 20.54
CA ALA A 166 2.39 13.45 21.16
C ALA A 166 2.92 14.90 21.17
N GLU A 167 4.22 15.10 21.43
CA GLU A 167 4.83 16.43 21.35
C GLU A 167 4.88 16.96 19.92
N ARG A 168 5.21 16.12 18.93
CA ARG A 168 5.17 16.52 17.51
C ARG A 168 3.76 16.95 17.10
N ARG A 169 2.73 16.19 17.50
CA ARG A 169 1.33 16.57 17.29
C ARG A 169 1.00 17.92 17.94
N ARG A 170 1.40 18.13 19.20
CA ARG A 170 1.17 19.39 19.91
C ARG A 170 1.81 20.58 19.20
N GLN A 171 3.03 20.43 18.67
CA GLN A 171 3.70 21.49 17.90
C GLN A 171 2.90 21.88 16.64
N ILE A 172 2.34 20.90 15.93
CA ILE A 172 1.49 21.16 14.76
C ILE A 172 0.18 21.83 15.16
N GLU A 173 -0.54 21.27 16.14
CA GLU A 173 -1.90 21.68 16.48
C GLU A 173 -1.98 22.97 17.30
N ALA A 174 -1.04 23.16 18.23
CA ALA A 174 -1.07 24.31 19.15
C ALA A 174 -0.15 25.45 18.71
N GLU A 175 0.99 25.13 18.10
CA GLU A 175 1.99 26.13 17.70
C GLU A 175 1.97 26.42 16.19
N TRP A 176 1.14 25.70 15.42
CA TRP A 176 1.05 25.81 13.97
C TRP A 176 2.37 25.54 13.24
N TRP A 177 3.24 24.70 13.82
CA TRP A 177 4.48 24.25 13.20
C TRP A 177 4.18 23.12 12.21
N THR A 178 3.50 23.48 11.11
CA THR A 178 3.08 22.51 10.09
C THR A 178 4.28 22.00 9.27
N PRO A 179 4.13 20.87 8.55
CA PRO A 179 5.16 20.41 7.62
C PRO A 179 5.60 21.48 6.60
N GLU A 180 4.68 22.34 6.16
CA GLU A 180 4.96 23.45 5.25
C GLU A 180 5.74 24.58 5.92
N HIS A 181 5.47 24.85 7.20
CA HIS A 181 6.28 25.76 8.01
C HIS A 181 7.70 25.23 8.15
N ASP A 182 7.84 23.94 8.45
CA ASP A 182 9.15 23.29 8.64
C ASP A 182 10.02 23.33 7.38
N ASN A 183 9.41 23.31 6.18
CA ASN A 183 10.12 23.43 4.91
C ASN A 183 10.89 24.76 4.74
N GLN A 184 10.58 25.79 5.53
CA GLN A 184 11.26 27.08 5.48
C GLN A 184 12.65 27.03 6.14
N PHE A 185 12.94 25.99 6.93
CA PHE A 185 14.18 25.84 7.69
C PHE A 185 15.18 24.92 6.98
N VAL A 186 15.91 25.46 6.01
CA VAL A 186 16.83 24.67 5.16
C VAL A 186 18.24 24.51 5.73
N ASP A 187 18.64 25.37 6.68
CA ASP A 187 19.99 25.41 7.24
C ASP A 187 20.17 24.56 8.52
N ARG A 188 19.50 23.40 8.53
CA ARG A 188 19.47 22.44 9.65
C ARG A 188 18.97 23.03 10.96
N GLU A 189 18.14 24.07 10.91
CA GLU A 189 17.70 24.78 12.12
C GLU A 189 16.88 23.87 13.03
N LEU A 190 16.00 23.02 12.47
CA LEU A 190 15.27 22.01 13.25
C LEU A 190 16.23 21.06 13.98
N ALA A 191 17.29 20.59 13.32
CA ALA A 191 18.31 19.73 13.93
C ALA A 191 19.15 20.47 15.00
N LYS A 192 19.51 21.74 14.76
CA LYS A 192 20.22 22.58 15.74
C LYS A 192 19.36 22.82 16.99
N ALA A 193 18.08 23.13 16.80
CA ALA A 193 17.12 23.30 17.89
C ALA A 193 16.93 21.99 18.69
N ALA A 194 16.86 20.85 18.00
CA ALA A 194 16.80 19.55 18.66
C ALA A 194 18.05 19.27 19.49
N ALA A 195 19.25 19.55 18.95
CA ALA A 195 20.50 19.39 19.68
C ALA A 195 20.52 20.23 20.95
N CYS A 196 20.11 21.51 20.88
CA CYS A 196 20.02 22.39 22.03
C CYS A 196 19.12 21.82 23.14
N TYR A 197 17.95 21.28 22.80
CA TYR A 197 17.09 20.60 23.77
C TYR A 197 17.72 19.31 24.30
N ALA A 198 18.34 18.49 23.46
CA ALA A 198 18.94 17.23 23.88
C ALA A 198 20.06 17.40 24.91
N ILE A 199 20.86 18.47 24.77
CA ILE A 199 21.99 18.77 25.65
C ILE A 199 21.69 19.86 26.70
N ASP A 200 20.46 20.39 26.71
CA ASP A 200 20.02 21.51 27.56
C ASP A 200 20.94 22.75 27.49
N ASN A 201 21.34 23.12 26.26
CA ASN A 201 22.23 24.26 26.00
C ASN A 201 21.80 25.02 24.75
N ALA A 202 21.54 26.32 24.89
CA ALA A 202 21.06 27.17 23.80
C ALA A 202 22.17 27.77 22.90
N ALA A 203 23.44 27.36 23.03
CA ALA A 203 24.56 27.98 22.31
C ALA A 203 24.42 27.99 20.77
N MET A 204 23.73 27.01 20.20
CA MET A 204 23.44 26.93 18.76
C MET A 204 21.95 27.11 18.44
N TRP A 205 21.18 27.67 19.37
CA TRP A 205 19.74 27.88 19.18
C TRP A 205 19.51 28.78 17.96
N PRO A 206 18.78 28.31 16.94
CA PRO A 206 18.73 28.99 15.64
C PRO A 206 17.75 30.17 15.61
N TRP A 207 16.87 30.28 16.59
CA TRP A 207 15.79 31.28 16.60
C TRP A 207 15.96 32.27 17.75
N SER A 208 15.05 33.24 17.85
CA SER A 208 15.07 34.18 18.97
C SER A 208 15.04 33.45 20.32
N MET A 209 15.86 33.92 21.27
CA MET A 209 15.93 33.39 22.64
C MET A 209 14.60 33.47 23.39
N SER A 210 13.67 34.33 22.97
CA SER A 210 12.31 34.38 23.53
C SER A 210 11.51 33.08 23.30
N TRP A 211 11.90 32.29 22.30
CA TRP A 211 11.30 30.99 21.98
C TRP A 211 12.02 29.81 22.63
N TRP A 212 13.15 30.04 23.29
CA TRP A 212 13.85 29.03 24.06
C TRP A 212 13.10 28.76 25.38
N LYS A 213 12.44 27.61 25.48
CA LYS A 213 11.61 27.22 26.63
C LYS A 213 12.07 25.87 27.19
N PRO A 214 13.25 25.81 27.84
CA PRO A 214 13.75 24.57 28.44
C PRO A 214 12.84 24.14 29.58
N SER A 215 12.88 22.85 29.89
CA SER A 215 12.13 22.23 30.99
C SER A 215 13.06 21.24 31.71
N ASN A 216 12.54 20.10 32.18
CA ASN A 216 13.41 19.04 32.71
C ASN A 216 14.05 18.21 31.58
N SER A 217 15.13 17.50 31.91
CA SER A 217 15.91 16.68 30.97
C SER A 217 15.05 15.73 30.13
N ARG A 218 14.11 14.99 30.75
CA ARG A 218 13.22 14.07 30.01
C ARG A 218 12.32 14.81 29.02
N ARG A 219 11.70 15.93 29.43
CA ARG A 219 10.81 16.70 28.55
C ARG A 219 11.60 17.40 27.43
N ASN A 220 12.83 17.82 27.71
CA ASN A 220 13.72 18.37 26.69
C ASN A 220 14.10 17.30 25.66
N LEU A 221 14.39 16.06 26.08
CA LEU A 221 14.62 14.95 25.15
C LEU A 221 13.38 14.64 24.29
N VAL A 222 12.17 14.73 24.85
CA VAL A 222 10.93 14.58 24.08
C VAL A 222 10.77 15.70 23.03
N LYS A 223 11.04 16.96 23.40
CA LYS A 223 11.05 18.11 22.46
C LYS A 223 12.10 17.93 21.37
N ALA A 224 13.29 17.46 21.74
CA ALA A 224 14.37 17.16 20.81
C ALA A 224 13.98 16.06 19.82
N GLY A 225 13.39 14.96 20.30
CA GLY A 225 12.88 13.88 19.45
C GLY A 225 11.81 14.37 18.46
N ALA A 226 10.88 15.23 18.92
CA ALA A 226 9.86 15.80 18.05
C ALA A 226 10.46 16.70 16.94
N LEU A 227 11.48 17.50 17.26
CA LEU A 227 12.19 18.33 16.28
C LEU A 227 13.05 17.50 15.31
N ILE A 228 13.62 16.38 15.75
CA ILE A 228 14.31 15.42 14.87
C ILE A 228 13.32 14.78 13.89
N LEU A 229 12.16 14.35 14.36
CA LEU A 229 11.09 13.84 13.48
C LEU A 229 10.71 14.88 12.43
N ALA A 230 10.50 16.13 12.84
CA ALA A 230 10.19 17.23 11.93
C ALA A 230 11.26 17.41 10.83
N GLU A 231 12.54 17.34 11.19
CA GLU A 231 13.64 17.46 10.22
C GLU A 231 13.72 16.25 9.28
N ILE A 232 13.53 15.03 9.78
CA ILE A 232 13.51 13.81 8.95
C ILE A 232 12.35 13.90 7.94
N GLU A 233 11.15 14.23 8.42
CA GLU A 233 9.98 14.44 7.57
C GLU A 233 10.23 15.49 6.47
N ARG A 234 10.95 16.58 6.82
CA ARG A 234 11.35 17.63 5.86
C ARG A 234 12.31 17.10 4.80
N LEU A 235 13.29 16.28 5.19
CA LEU A 235 14.25 15.66 4.28
C LEU A 235 13.60 14.62 3.36
N ASP A 236 12.69 13.80 3.88
CA ASP A 236 11.97 12.77 3.12
C ASP A 236 11.07 13.36 2.03
N ARG A 237 10.63 14.61 2.18
CA ARG A 237 9.88 15.35 1.15
C ARG A 237 10.75 15.89 0.01
N LEU A 238 12.08 15.93 0.19
CA LEU A 238 12.98 16.36 -0.87
C LEU A 238 13.11 15.25 -1.92
N PRO A 239 13.14 15.59 -3.22
CA PRO A 239 13.40 14.60 -4.26
C PRO A 239 14.75 13.94 -4.02
N SER A 240 14.80 12.60 -4.07
CA SER A 240 16.04 11.85 -3.95
C SER A 240 16.99 12.27 -5.07
N ALA A 241 18.16 12.82 -4.70
CA ALA A 241 19.19 13.11 -5.68
C ALA A 241 19.60 11.80 -6.40
N PRO A 242 19.90 11.82 -7.71
CA PRO A 242 20.43 10.66 -8.39
C PRO A 242 21.72 10.23 -7.68
N SER A 243 21.78 8.96 -7.29
CA SER A 243 22.94 8.34 -6.67
C SER A 243 24.20 8.64 -7.48
N GLN A 244 25.19 9.28 -6.86
CA GLN A 244 26.52 9.39 -7.43
C GLN A 244 27.16 7.99 -7.42
N GLU A 245 26.92 7.19 -8.45
CA GLU A 245 27.72 6.01 -8.73
C GLU A 245 29.12 6.43 -9.21
N ALA A 246 30.11 6.10 -8.39
CA ALA A 246 31.50 5.76 -8.73
C ALA A 246 32.16 6.53 -9.89
N ALA A 247 32.61 7.76 -9.61
CA ALA A 247 33.78 8.33 -10.29
C ALA A 247 35.03 8.12 -9.41
N GLY A 248 35.47 6.86 -9.31
CA GLY A 248 36.79 6.50 -8.83
C GLY A 248 37.66 6.16 -10.03
N SER A 249 38.49 7.13 -10.46
CA SER A 249 39.62 6.93 -11.37
C SER A 249 40.80 6.28 -10.64
#